data_AF-A0A382GE06-F1
#
_entry.id   AF-A0A382GE06-F1
#
_cell.length_a   1.000
_cell.length_b   1.000
_cell.length_c   1.000
_cell.angle_alpha   90.00
_cell.angle_beta   90.00
_cell.angle_gamma   90.00
#
_symmetry.space_group_name_H-M   'P 1'
#
loop_
_entity.id
_entity.type
_entity.pdbx_description
1 polymer ?
#
loop_
_entity_poly.entity_id
_entity_poly.type
_entity_poly.pdbx_seq_one_letter_code
_entity_poly.pdbx_strand_id
1 'polypeptide(L)'
;VSETIQVTSPMAPPAWAVMERELLRTVSAACIEFYEKYFDDRGFMLCVPRWGGDDGPDDAIENLTGWPILYALGGPNILLDICKQAQDGHILQYTEAKTVEVPFATDGMYYKEFPTMCDWLHNGESMSVFGALGLCDYRDRDYLRRLKRWAALYMAEDPEAPNYDPEHKIIRSLFNGSRGPML
;
A
#
# COMPACT_ATOMS: atom_id res chain seq x y z
N VAL A 1 33.72 -10.15 -7.71
CA VAL A 1 34.61 -9.22 -7.01
C VAL A 1 33.90 -7.88 -7.01
N SER A 2 33.58 -7.30 -5.84
CA SER A 2 32.89 -6.00 -5.78
C SER A 2 33.92 -4.90 -5.97
N GLU A 3 33.79 -4.08 -7.02
CA GLU A 3 34.59 -2.86 -7.14
C GLU A 3 34.16 -1.86 -6.07
N THR A 4 35.14 -1.24 -5.41
CA THR A 4 34.90 -0.22 -4.39
C THR A 4 35.24 1.14 -4.99
N ILE A 5 34.25 2.02 -5.08
CA ILE A 5 34.46 3.41 -5.51
C ILE A 5 34.93 4.22 -4.29
N GLN A 6 36.13 4.80 -4.39
CA GLN A 6 36.69 5.66 -3.35
C GLN A 6 36.48 7.13 -3.70
N VAL A 7 35.73 7.85 -2.85
CA VAL A 7 35.54 9.30 -2.98
C VAL A 7 36.70 10.01 -2.26
N THR A 8 37.64 10.57 -3.02
CA THR A 8 38.92 11.07 -2.49
C THR A 8 39.02 12.59 -2.37
N SER A 9 38.04 13.34 -2.91
CA SER A 9 38.03 14.81 -2.83
C SER A 9 36.60 15.36 -2.82
N PRO A 10 36.35 16.48 -2.11
CA PRO A 10 35.05 17.16 -2.14
C PRO A 10 34.86 17.90 -3.47
N MET A 11 33.60 18.04 -3.88
CA MET A 11 33.21 18.91 -5.00
C MET A 11 32.00 19.77 -4.61
N ALA A 12 31.84 20.93 -5.26
CA ALA A 12 30.60 21.68 -5.16
C ALA A 12 29.45 20.87 -5.77
N PRO A 13 28.23 20.91 -5.20
CA PRO A 13 27.10 20.17 -5.75
C PRO A 13 26.79 20.68 -7.17
N PRO A 14 26.67 19.78 -8.15
CA PRO A 14 26.30 20.18 -9.51
C PRO A 14 24.87 20.74 -9.53
N ALA A 15 24.57 21.60 -10.50
CA ALA A 15 23.27 22.29 -10.58
C ALA A 15 22.07 21.33 -10.56
N TRP A 16 22.18 20.16 -11.21
CA TRP A 16 21.12 19.15 -11.21
C TRP A 16 20.80 18.62 -9.81
N ALA A 17 21.81 18.44 -8.95
CA ALA A 17 21.62 17.90 -7.60
C ALA A 17 20.90 18.91 -6.69
N VAL A 18 21.18 20.21 -6.89
CA VAL A 18 20.47 21.29 -6.20
C VAL A 18 19.00 21.34 -6.66
N MET A 19 18.75 21.24 -7.96
CA MET A 19 17.39 21.22 -8.50
C MET A 19 16.59 19.98 -8.08
N GLU A 20 17.22 18.81 -8.05
CA GLU A 20 16.60 17.58 -7.56
C GLU A 20 16.19 17.69 -6.09
N ARG A 21 17.07 18.25 -5.23
CA ARG A 21 16.72 18.52 -3.82
C ARG A 21 15.54 19.47 -3.69
N GLU A 22 15.47 20.51 -4.52
CA GLU A 22 14.32 21.42 -4.50
C GLU A 22 13.04 20.79 -5.02
N LEU A 23 13.13 19.95 -6.05
CA LEU A 23 11.98 19.17 -6.53
C LEU A 23 11.43 18.28 -5.41
N LEU A 24 12.30 17.51 -4.76
CA LEU A 24 11.90 16.61 -3.67
C LEU A 24 11.31 17.38 -2.49
N ARG A 25 11.90 18.52 -2.11
CA ARG A 25 11.36 19.40 -1.06
C ARG A 25 9.96 19.92 -1.43
N THR A 26 9.80 20.42 -2.65
CA THR A 26 8.56 21.04 -3.11
C THR A 26 7.44 20.01 -3.25
N VAL A 27 7.72 18.83 -3.82
CA VAL A 27 6.74 17.75 -3.91
C VAL A 27 6.36 17.25 -2.52
N SER A 28 7.33 17.11 -1.59
CA SER A 28 7.03 16.69 -0.22
C SER A 28 6.10 17.67 0.52
N ALA A 29 6.28 18.98 0.31
CA ALA A 29 5.40 19.99 0.88
C ALA A 29 3.96 19.85 0.36
N ALA A 30 3.80 19.59 -0.94
CA ALA A 30 2.49 19.34 -1.54
C ALA A 30 1.83 18.06 -1.00
N CYS A 31 2.60 16.99 -0.79
CA CYS A 31 2.10 15.77 -0.14
C CYS A 31 1.59 16.05 1.28
N ILE A 32 2.35 16.80 2.09
CA ILE A 32 1.95 17.13 3.46
C ILE A 32 0.66 17.96 3.47
N GLU A 33 0.57 19.01 2.65
CA GLU A 33 -0.65 19.83 2.54
C GLU A 33 -1.86 19.00 2.06
N PHE A 34 -1.64 18.09 1.11
CA PHE A 34 -2.67 17.18 0.65
C PHE A 34 -3.16 16.27 1.78
N TYR A 35 -2.23 15.68 2.54
CA TYR A 35 -2.57 14.80 3.65
C TYR A 35 -3.38 15.53 4.74
N GLU A 36 -2.91 16.71 5.17
CA GLU A 36 -3.59 17.54 6.16
C GLU A 36 -5.01 17.94 5.75
N LYS A 37 -5.27 18.05 4.44
CA LYS A 37 -6.57 18.43 3.91
C LYS A 37 -7.54 17.26 3.73
N TYR A 38 -7.03 16.10 3.32
CA TYR A 38 -7.86 14.99 2.86
C TYR A 38 -7.80 13.74 3.75
N PHE A 39 -7.02 13.78 4.82
CA PHE A 39 -6.98 12.70 5.82
C PHE A 39 -7.27 13.25 7.22
N ASP A 40 -7.92 12.44 8.05
CA ASP A 40 -8.09 12.75 9.46
C ASP A 40 -6.94 12.24 10.34
N ASP A 41 -7.04 12.48 11.65
CA ASP A 41 -6.03 12.08 12.64
C ASP A 41 -5.88 10.56 12.81
N ARG A 42 -6.85 9.78 12.33
CA ARG A 42 -6.79 8.31 12.29
C ARG A 42 -6.12 7.78 11.02
N GLY A 43 -5.80 8.67 10.07
CA GLY A 43 -5.32 8.31 8.74
C GLY A 43 -6.43 7.84 7.80
N PHE A 44 -7.69 8.16 8.09
CA PHE A 44 -8.80 7.83 7.20
C PHE A 44 -8.85 8.88 6.09
N MET A 45 -9.03 8.44 4.86
CA MET A 45 -9.31 9.37 3.76
C MET A 45 -10.71 9.97 3.96
N LEU A 46 -10.82 11.29 3.81
CA LEU A 46 -12.06 12.05 3.89
C LEU A 46 -12.89 11.89 2.60
N CYS A 47 -13.28 10.65 2.33
CA CYS A 47 -14.13 10.24 1.20
C CYS A 47 -15.38 9.50 1.71
N VAL A 48 -16.23 9.07 0.78
CA VAL A 48 -17.33 8.15 1.10
C VAL A 48 -16.84 6.73 0.82
N PRO A 49 -16.62 5.88 1.84
CA PRO A 49 -16.18 4.51 1.61
C PRO A 49 -17.25 3.73 0.84
N ARG A 50 -16.86 3.16 -0.29
CA ARG A 50 -17.74 2.36 -1.15
C ARG A 50 -17.04 1.10 -1.62
N TRP A 51 -17.85 0.21 -2.14
CA TRP A 51 -17.39 -0.97 -2.84
C TRP A 51 -17.68 -0.81 -4.33
N GLY A 52 -16.66 -1.00 -5.17
CA GLY A 52 -16.77 -0.85 -6.62
C GLY A 52 -15.39 -0.95 -7.26
N GLY A 53 -15.34 -0.97 -8.60
CA GLY A 53 -14.09 -0.86 -9.36
C GLY A 53 -13.73 0.56 -9.81
N ASP A 54 -14.66 1.52 -9.69
CA ASP A 54 -14.42 2.95 -9.99
C ASP A 54 -14.40 3.83 -8.71
N ASP A 55 -14.69 3.23 -7.54
CA ASP A 55 -14.77 3.89 -6.22
C ASP A 55 -14.44 2.86 -5.11
N GLY A 56 -13.48 1.98 -5.37
CA GLY A 56 -13.11 0.84 -4.53
C GLY A 56 -12.25 1.23 -3.34
N PRO A 57 -11.90 0.27 -2.47
CA PRO A 57 -10.91 0.50 -1.43
C PRO A 57 -9.53 0.88 -1.96
N ASP A 58 -9.12 0.30 -3.08
CA ASP A 58 -7.87 0.58 -3.76
C ASP A 58 -7.70 2.07 -4.10
N ASP A 59 -8.71 2.71 -4.72
CA ASP A 59 -8.68 4.15 -5.09
C ASP A 59 -8.26 5.08 -3.95
N ALA A 60 -8.67 4.76 -2.71
CA ALA A 60 -8.38 5.60 -1.56
C ALA A 60 -6.88 5.61 -1.23
N ILE A 61 -6.26 4.44 -1.13
CA ILE A 61 -4.84 4.33 -0.76
C ILE A 61 -3.92 4.74 -1.91
N GLU A 62 -4.38 4.63 -3.15
CA GLU A 62 -3.60 5.01 -4.35
C GLU A 62 -3.21 6.49 -4.41
N ASN A 63 -3.91 7.37 -3.67
CA ASN A 63 -3.51 8.76 -3.51
C ASN A 63 -2.05 8.91 -2.99
N LEU A 64 -1.51 7.86 -2.37
CA LEU A 64 -0.16 7.83 -1.80
C LEU A 64 0.84 6.99 -2.62
N THR A 65 0.50 6.42 -3.78
CA THR A 65 1.34 5.45 -4.53
C THR A 65 2.79 5.92 -4.73
N GLY A 66 3.01 7.20 -5.03
CA GLY A 66 4.34 7.77 -5.24
C GLY A 66 5.12 8.16 -3.97
N TRP A 67 4.48 8.17 -2.80
CA TRP A 67 5.02 8.81 -1.60
C TRP A 67 6.10 7.98 -0.90
N PRO A 68 5.97 6.64 -0.76
CA PRO A 68 7.07 5.82 -0.25
C PRO A 68 8.32 5.92 -1.14
N ILE A 69 8.15 5.98 -2.46
CA ILE A 69 9.25 6.18 -3.41
C ILE A 69 9.91 7.54 -3.21
N LEU A 70 9.11 8.60 -3.04
CA LEU A 70 9.61 9.94 -2.75
C LEU A 70 10.47 9.97 -1.47
N TYR A 71 10.02 9.27 -0.41
CA TYR A 71 10.83 9.07 0.79
C TYR A 71 12.13 8.31 0.50
N ALA A 72 12.07 7.20 -0.24
CA ALA A 72 13.25 6.41 -0.59
C ALA A 72 14.29 7.19 -1.42
N LEU A 73 13.87 8.18 -2.21
CA LEU A 73 14.73 9.11 -2.95
C LEU A 73 15.31 10.25 -2.06
N GLY A 74 15.03 10.21 -0.76
CA GLY A 74 15.53 11.15 0.26
C GLY A 74 14.57 12.28 0.59
N GLY A 75 13.26 12.09 0.37
CA GLY A 75 12.24 12.94 0.98
C GLY A 75 12.32 12.94 2.51
N PRO A 76 11.65 13.88 3.20
CA PRO A 76 11.71 13.99 4.65
C PRO A 76 11.02 12.81 5.34
N ASN A 77 11.48 12.45 6.54
CA ASN A 77 10.97 11.32 7.32
C ASN A 77 9.45 11.35 7.57
N ILE A 78 8.86 12.54 7.67
CA ILE A 78 7.41 12.71 7.86
C ILE A 78 6.59 12.01 6.76
N LEU A 79 7.13 11.86 5.54
CA LEU A 79 6.45 11.12 4.48
C LEU A 79 6.28 9.64 4.84
N LEU A 80 7.29 9.02 5.48
CA LEU A 80 7.19 7.63 5.91
C LEU A 80 6.15 7.50 7.03
N ASP A 81 6.16 8.42 7.99
CA ASP A 81 5.18 8.42 9.09
C ASP A 81 3.75 8.57 8.56
N ILE A 82 3.52 9.49 7.61
CA ILE A 82 2.25 9.67 6.93
C ILE A 82 1.83 8.39 6.20
N CYS A 83 2.71 7.81 5.37
CA CYS A 83 2.37 6.60 4.62
C CYS A 83 1.98 5.43 5.54
N LYS A 84 2.68 5.26 6.67
CA LYS A 84 2.34 4.23 7.65
C LYS A 84 0.99 4.51 8.32
N GLN A 85 0.75 5.75 8.74
CA GLN A 85 -0.52 6.15 9.34
C GLN A 85 -1.70 5.98 8.37
N ALA A 86 -1.55 6.41 7.12
CA ALA A 86 -2.56 6.19 6.08
C ALA A 86 -2.77 4.71 5.79
N GLN A 87 -1.71 3.89 5.73
CA GLN A 87 -1.87 2.45 5.50
C GLN A 87 -2.67 1.77 6.62
N ASP A 88 -2.37 2.11 7.88
CA ASP A 88 -3.11 1.59 9.04
C ASP A 88 -4.54 2.12 9.09
N GLY A 89 -4.72 3.42 8.85
CA GLY A 89 -6.01 4.09 8.77
C GLY A 89 -6.89 3.51 7.67
N HIS A 90 -6.33 3.28 6.48
CA HIS A 90 -6.98 2.65 5.33
C HIS A 90 -7.49 1.24 5.66
N ILE A 91 -6.62 0.40 6.22
CA ILE A 91 -7.01 -0.95 6.64
C ILE A 91 -8.17 -0.89 7.64
N LEU A 92 -8.10 0.00 8.63
CA LEU A 92 -9.15 0.15 9.63
C LEU A 92 -10.45 0.70 9.02
N GLN A 93 -10.37 1.76 8.21
CA GLN A 93 -11.49 2.41 7.54
C GLN A 93 -12.31 1.41 6.72
N TYR A 94 -11.63 0.59 5.91
CA TYR A 94 -12.31 -0.40 5.07
C TYR A 94 -12.63 -1.72 5.79
N THR A 95 -12.04 -1.98 6.96
CA THR A 95 -12.55 -3.02 7.86
C THR A 95 -13.88 -2.59 8.49
N GLU A 96 -14.02 -1.31 8.86
CA GLU A 96 -15.23 -0.75 9.44
C GLU A 96 -16.33 -0.48 8.40
N ALA A 97 -15.96 -0.19 7.15
CA ALA A 97 -16.89 0.04 6.06
C ALA A 97 -17.62 -1.26 5.69
N LYS A 98 -18.94 -1.26 5.79
CA LYS A 98 -19.82 -2.41 5.53
C LYS A 98 -20.91 -2.01 4.55
N THR A 99 -21.31 -2.95 3.71
CA THR A 99 -22.45 -2.76 2.80
C THR A 99 -23.28 -4.04 2.68
N VAL A 100 -24.58 -3.87 2.42
CA VAL A 100 -25.51 -4.96 2.10
C VAL A 100 -25.69 -5.16 0.59
N GLU A 101 -25.08 -4.28 -0.23
CA GLU A 101 -25.19 -4.31 -1.68
C GLU A 101 -24.45 -5.50 -2.29
N VAL A 102 -23.38 -5.98 -1.63
CA VAL A 102 -22.60 -7.15 -2.04
C VAL A 102 -22.36 -8.11 -0.87
N PRO A 103 -22.53 -9.44 -1.05
CA PRO A 103 -22.47 -10.40 0.07
C PRO A 103 -21.14 -10.47 0.82
N PHE A 104 -20.00 -10.26 0.15
CA PHE A 104 -18.67 -10.43 0.76
C PHE A 104 -18.20 -9.22 1.57
N ALA A 105 -18.89 -8.07 1.48
CA ALA A 105 -18.57 -6.86 2.23
C ALA A 105 -19.57 -6.55 3.38
N THR A 106 -20.42 -7.51 3.75
CA THR A 106 -21.40 -7.33 4.84
C THR A 106 -20.75 -7.22 6.21
N ASP A 107 -19.60 -7.87 6.40
CA ASP A 107 -18.85 -7.87 7.66
C ASP A 107 -17.67 -6.89 7.67
N GLY A 108 -17.46 -6.18 6.56
CA GLY A 108 -16.31 -5.31 6.31
C GLY A 108 -15.83 -5.51 4.88
N MET A 109 -15.42 -4.44 4.21
CA MET A 109 -14.77 -4.53 2.89
C MET A 109 -13.38 -5.16 2.99
N TYR A 110 -12.74 -5.08 4.16
CA TYR A 110 -11.49 -5.77 4.49
C TYR A 110 -11.73 -6.87 5.52
N TYR A 111 -11.07 -8.00 5.30
CA TYR A 111 -10.99 -9.12 6.24
C TYR A 111 -9.53 -9.59 6.31
N LYS A 112 -9.04 -9.96 7.50
CA LYS A 112 -7.61 -10.28 7.71
C LYS A 112 -6.64 -9.18 7.25
N GLU A 113 -7.06 -7.91 7.33
CA GLU A 113 -6.33 -6.73 6.85
C GLU A 113 -6.14 -6.69 5.32
N PHE A 114 -6.93 -7.42 4.52
CA PHE A 114 -6.82 -7.46 3.06
C PHE A 114 -8.22 -7.41 2.42
N PRO A 115 -8.39 -6.87 1.19
CA PRO A 115 -9.69 -6.85 0.51
C PRO A 115 -10.40 -8.21 0.55
N THR A 116 -11.69 -8.22 0.88
CA THR A 116 -12.45 -9.49 0.96
C THR A 116 -12.48 -10.22 -0.37
N MET A 117 -12.61 -9.47 -1.47
CA MET A 117 -12.70 -9.96 -2.83
C MET A 117 -12.45 -8.78 -3.79
N CYS A 118 -11.58 -8.88 -4.79
CA CYS A 118 -11.56 -7.94 -5.91
C CYS A 118 -10.89 -8.63 -7.09
N ASP A 119 -10.91 -8.03 -8.28
CA ASP A 119 -10.08 -8.57 -9.34
C ASP A 119 -8.59 -8.34 -9.06
N TRP A 120 -7.76 -9.09 -9.76
CA TRP A 120 -6.31 -9.10 -9.56
C TRP A 120 -5.65 -7.71 -9.75
N LEU A 121 -6.17 -6.87 -10.65
CA LEU A 121 -5.59 -5.55 -10.91
C LEU A 121 -5.80 -4.63 -9.71
N HIS A 122 -7.05 -4.45 -9.29
CA HIS A 122 -7.38 -3.54 -8.18
C HIS A 122 -6.84 -4.05 -6.83
N ASN A 123 -6.73 -5.37 -6.62
CA ASN A 123 -5.96 -5.89 -5.49
C ASN A 123 -4.49 -5.46 -5.56
N GLY A 124 -3.88 -5.45 -6.76
CA GLY A 124 -2.53 -4.98 -6.99
C GLY A 124 -2.35 -3.48 -6.76
N GLU A 125 -3.31 -2.66 -7.21
CA GLU A 125 -3.38 -1.21 -6.99
C GLU A 125 -3.44 -0.88 -5.49
N SER A 126 -4.32 -1.57 -4.75
CA SER A 126 -4.40 -1.48 -3.28
C SER A 126 -3.09 -1.86 -2.57
N MET A 127 -2.25 -2.70 -3.19
CA MET A 127 -0.98 -3.16 -2.62
C MET A 127 0.21 -2.27 -2.99
N SER A 128 0.06 -1.32 -3.90
CA SER A 128 1.16 -0.51 -4.44
C SER A 128 1.92 0.26 -3.35
N VAL A 129 1.21 1.00 -2.49
CA VAL A 129 1.77 1.73 -1.34
C VAL A 129 2.43 0.77 -0.35
N PHE A 130 1.72 -0.31 0.02
CA PHE A 130 2.25 -1.31 0.95
C PHE A 130 3.54 -1.93 0.43
N GLY A 131 3.57 -2.38 -0.84
CA GLY A 131 4.77 -2.97 -1.45
C GLY A 131 5.96 -2.02 -1.44
N ALA A 132 5.73 -0.73 -1.70
CA ALA A 132 6.78 0.29 -1.68
C ALA A 132 7.27 0.63 -0.25
N LEU A 133 6.40 0.55 0.77
CA LEU A 133 6.80 0.70 2.17
C LEU A 133 7.85 -0.32 2.61
N GLY A 134 7.84 -1.52 2.04
CA GLY A 134 8.87 -2.54 2.29
C GLY A 134 10.29 -2.11 1.91
N LEU A 135 10.44 -1.15 0.98
CA LEU A 135 11.73 -0.56 0.62
C LEU A 135 12.18 0.53 1.60
N CYS A 136 11.24 1.09 2.36
CA CYS A 136 11.45 2.27 3.19
C CYS A 136 11.88 1.93 4.62
N ASP A 137 11.36 0.83 5.18
CA ASP A 137 11.69 0.38 6.52
C ASP A 137 11.67 -1.15 6.65
N TYR A 138 12.84 -1.76 6.47
CA TYR A 138 13.00 -3.21 6.57
C TYR A 138 12.85 -3.76 8.00
N ARG A 139 12.84 -2.90 9.02
CA ARG A 139 12.75 -3.31 10.44
C ARG A 139 11.31 -3.30 10.95
N ASP A 140 10.36 -2.83 10.15
CA ASP A 140 8.96 -2.77 10.53
C ASP A 140 8.38 -4.18 10.73
N ARG A 141 8.09 -4.52 11.99
CA ARG A 141 7.59 -5.86 12.36
C ARG A 141 6.14 -6.07 11.96
N ASP A 142 5.35 -5.00 11.90
CA ASP A 142 3.93 -5.08 11.55
C ASP A 142 3.77 -5.22 10.05
N TYR A 143 4.61 -4.52 9.27
CA TYR A 143 4.78 -4.77 7.85
C TYR A 143 5.14 -6.24 7.58
N LEU A 144 6.20 -6.76 8.23
CA LEU A 144 6.64 -8.15 8.03
C LEU A 144 5.54 -9.17 8.41
N ARG A 145 4.77 -8.90 9.46
CA ARG A 145 3.63 -9.73 9.86
C ARG A 145 2.54 -9.74 8.79
N ARG A 146 2.15 -8.56 8.29
CA ARG A 146 1.13 -8.42 7.22
C ARG A 146 1.59 -9.08 5.93
N LEU A 147 2.83 -8.82 5.50
CA LEU A 147 3.39 -9.39 4.29
C LEU A 147 3.33 -10.93 4.30
N LYS A 148 3.72 -11.56 5.42
CA LYS A 148 3.62 -13.02 5.57
C LYS A 148 2.17 -13.51 5.54
N ARG A 149 1.26 -12.82 6.22
CA ARG A 149 -0.17 -13.19 6.23
C ARG A 149 -0.78 -13.09 4.83
N TRP A 150 -0.50 -12.01 4.11
CA TRP A 150 -1.05 -11.79 2.78
C TRP A 150 -0.43 -12.73 1.75
N ALA A 151 0.86 -13.05 1.87
CA ALA A 151 1.49 -14.10 1.05
C ALA A 151 0.83 -15.48 1.28
N ALA A 152 0.48 -15.82 2.52
CA ALA A 152 -0.19 -17.09 2.85
C ALA A 152 -1.55 -17.27 2.13
N LEU A 153 -2.25 -16.17 1.81
CA LEU A 153 -3.48 -16.19 1.00
C LEU A 153 -3.26 -16.76 -0.41
N TYR A 154 -2.02 -16.73 -0.92
CA TYR A 154 -1.66 -17.13 -2.28
C TYR A 154 -0.63 -18.27 -2.32
N MET A 155 -0.34 -18.90 -1.19
CA MET A 155 0.61 -20.01 -1.07
C MET A 155 -0.03 -21.34 -0.66
N ALA A 156 -1.37 -21.41 -0.68
CA ALA A 156 -2.16 -22.53 -0.14
C ALA A 156 -1.93 -22.79 1.35
N GLU A 157 -1.64 -21.74 2.12
CA GLU A 157 -1.38 -21.82 3.57
C GLU A 157 -2.58 -21.35 4.41
N ASP A 158 -3.54 -20.62 3.83
CA ASP A 158 -4.78 -20.19 4.50
C ASP A 158 -6.00 -21.01 4.01
N PRO A 159 -6.55 -21.92 4.85
CA PRO A 159 -7.70 -22.74 4.48
C PRO A 159 -8.99 -21.96 4.21
N GLU A 160 -9.14 -20.75 4.76
CA GLU A 160 -10.32 -19.90 4.54
C GLU A 160 -10.20 -19.08 3.26
N ALA A 161 -9.00 -18.97 2.69
CA ALA A 161 -8.74 -18.25 1.45
C ALA A 161 -7.96 -19.13 0.45
N PRO A 162 -8.58 -20.20 -0.08
CA PRO A 162 -7.92 -21.13 -0.99
C PRO A 162 -7.80 -20.53 -2.40
N ASN A 163 -7.10 -19.40 -2.55
CA ASN A 163 -6.93 -18.68 -3.82
C ASN A 163 -6.01 -19.42 -4.79
N TYR A 164 -4.99 -20.11 -4.28
CA TYR A 164 -4.00 -20.84 -5.07
C TYR A 164 -4.29 -22.33 -5.10
N ASP A 165 -4.29 -22.92 -6.30
CA ASP A 165 -4.33 -24.35 -6.52
C ASP A 165 -2.89 -24.89 -6.66
N PRO A 166 -2.37 -25.68 -5.70
CA PRO A 166 -1.00 -26.18 -5.75
C PRO A 166 -0.78 -27.32 -6.76
N GLU A 167 -1.84 -28.02 -7.20
CA GLU A 167 -1.77 -29.08 -8.20
C GLU A 167 -1.58 -28.48 -9.59
N HIS A 168 -2.46 -27.54 -9.95
CA HIS A 168 -2.45 -26.88 -11.26
C HIS A 168 -1.55 -25.64 -11.32
N LYS A 169 -1.08 -25.14 -10.17
CA LYS A 169 -0.23 -23.95 -10.01
C LYS A 169 -0.87 -22.68 -10.58
N ILE A 170 -2.16 -22.48 -10.28
CA ILE A 170 -2.95 -21.36 -10.76
C ILE A 170 -3.60 -20.60 -9.62
N ILE A 171 -3.90 -19.32 -9.84
CA ILE A 171 -4.90 -18.60 -9.04
C ILE A 171 -6.28 -19.02 -9.55
N ARG A 172 -7.13 -19.51 -8.66
CA ARG A 172 -8.40 -20.17 -9.00
C ARG A 172 -9.46 -19.24 -9.57
N SER A 173 -9.32 -17.94 -9.36
CA SER A 173 -10.21 -16.92 -9.94
C SER A 173 -9.50 -15.58 -10.10
N LEU A 174 -9.85 -14.85 -11.16
CA LEU A 174 -9.41 -13.47 -11.33
C LEU A 174 -9.97 -12.57 -10.24
N PHE A 175 -11.14 -12.91 -9.68
CA PHE A 175 -11.71 -12.29 -8.49
C PHE A 175 -11.37 -13.11 -7.25
N ASN A 176 -10.56 -12.56 -6.36
CA ASN A 176 -10.03 -13.26 -5.19
C ASN A 176 -9.74 -12.27 -4.06
N GLY A 177 -9.45 -12.79 -2.87
CA GLY A 177 -9.07 -11.96 -1.74
C GLY A 177 -8.93 -12.75 -0.45
N SER A 178 -9.11 -12.08 0.68
CA SER A 178 -8.99 -12.69 2.02
C SER A 178 -10.12 -13.67 2.36
N ARG A 179 -11.19 -13.72 1.55
CA ARG A 179 -12.28 -14.71 1.65
C ARG A 179 -12.22 -15.77 0.55
N GLY A 180 -11.10 -15.90 -0.14
CA GLY A 180 -10.89 -16.91 -1.17
C GLY A 180 -11.32 -16.46 -2.57
N PRO A 181 -11.31 -17.39 -3.54
CA PRO A 181 -11.67 -17.10 -4.93
C PRO A 181 -13.19 -17.06 -5.13
N MET A 182 -13.67 -16.13 -5.96
CA MET A 182 -15.05 -16.13 -6.45
C MET A 182 -15.19 -17.11 -7.62
N LEU A 183 -16.01 -18.16 -7.43
CA LEU A 183 -16.25 -19.24 -8.41
C LEU A 183 -17.67 -19.19 -8.97
#